data_AF-A0A2N2FRS6-F1
#
_entry.id   AF-A0A2N2FRS6-F1
#
_cell.length_a   1.000
_cell.length_b   1.000
_cell.length_c   1.000
_cell.angle_alpha   90.00
_cell.angle_beta   90.00
_cell.angle_gamma   90.00
#
_symmetry.space_group_name_H-M   'P 1'
#
loop_
_entity.id
_entity.type
_entity.pdbx_description
1 polymer ?
#
loop_
_entity_poly.entity_id
_entity_poly.type
_entity_poly.pdbx_seq_one_letter_code
_entity_poly.pdbx_strand_id
1 'polypeptide(L)' 'MPKKTLLIIAVLFCFVSVSIAADLAPVKLPAPDMKGGKPLMQCLNDRKSDRSFSTRKLPVQILSNLLWAACGINR' A
#
# COMPACT_ATOMS: atom_id res chain seq x y z
N MET A 1 -29.98 -25.51 31.80
CA MET A 1 -28.70 -24.80 32.02
C MET A 1 -27.82 -24.59 30.78
N PRO A 2 -27.74 -25.46 29.74
CA PRO A 2 -26.74 -25.30 28.67
C PRO A 2 -27.01 -24.15 27.69
N LYS A 3 -28.27 -23.72 27.53
CA LYS A 3 -28.64 -22.62 26.61
C LYS A 3 -28.05 -21.27 27.03
N LYS A 4 -27.96 -21.00 28.34
CA LYS A 4 -27.37 -19.76 28.87
C LYS A 4 -25.85 -19.75 28.67
N THR A 5 -25.20 -20.90 28.90
CA THR A 5 -23.76 -21.08 28.66
C THR A 5 -23.42 -20.91 27.17
N LEU A 6 -24.23 -21.47 26.27
CA LEU A 6 -24.04 -21.30 24.82
C LEU A 6 -24.18 -19.83 24.39
N LEU A 7 -25.14 -19.11 24.97
CA LEU A 7 -25.37 -17.69 24.69
C LEU A 7 -24.20 -16.82 25.18
N ILE A 8 -23.64 -17.13 26.36
CA ILE A 8 -22.45 -16.45 26.89
C ILE A 8 -21.24 -16.69 25.99
N ILE A 9 -21.03 -17.93 25.53
CA ILE A 9 -19.92 -18.26 24.62
C ILE A 9 -20.07 -17.53 23.29
N ALA A 10 -21.28 -17.48 22.73
CA ALA A 10 -21.55 -16.76 21.49
C ALA A 10 -21.27 -15.25 21.62
N VAL A 11 -21.68 -14.64 22.74
CA VAL A 11 -21.39 -13.22 23.03
C VAL A 11 -19.89 -13.00 23.17
N LEU A 12 -19.19 -13.85 23.91
CA LEU A 12 -17.73 -13.73 24.10
C LEU A 12 -16.98 -13.85 22.75
N PHE A 13 -17.41 -14.77 21.88
CA PHE A 13 -16.84 -14.96 20.54
C PHE A 13 -17.06 -13.72 19.65
N CYS A 14 -18.24 -13.11 19.69
CA CYS A 14 -18.51 -11.86 18.97
C CYS A 14 -17.59 -10.73 19.43
N PHE A 15 -17.35 -10.57 20.74
CA PHE A 15 -16.46 -9.53 21.26
C PHE A 15 -15.00 -9.72 20.81
N VAL A 16 -14.49 -10.96 20.81
CA VAL A 16 -13.12 -11.24 20.34
C VAL A 16 -12.95 -10.94 18.85
N SER A 17 -13.97 -11.22 18.03
CA SER A 17 -13.91 -10.99 16.58
C SER A 17 -13.84 -9.51 16.18
N VAL A 18 -14.39 -8.59 16.99
CA VAL A 18 -14.33 -7.13 16.74
C VAL A 18 -12.92 -6.57 16.95
N SER A 19 -12.11 -7.18 17.83
CA SER A 19 -10.75 -6.70 18.15
C SER A 19 -9.68 -7.14 17.14
N ILE A 20 -10.02 -8.00 16.16
CA ILE A 20 -9.11 -8.43 15.09
C ILE A 20 -9.24 -7.56 13.83
N ALA A 21 -9.77 -6.35 13.97
CA ALA A 21 -9.74 -5.36 12.90
C ALA A 21 -8.26 -4.99 12.64
N ALA A 22 -7.80 -5.27 11.42
CA ALA A 22 -6.45 -4.92 10.99
C ALA A 22 -6.21 -3.43 11.17
N ASP A 23 -5.07 -3.07 11.74
CA ASP A 23 -4.66 -1.70 11.96
C ASP A 23 -4.62 -0.98 10.60
N LEU A 24 -5.44 0.06 10.41
CA LEU A 24 -5.56 0.85 9.18
C LEU A 24 -4.40 1.84 9.02
N ALA A 25 -3.24 1.53 9.61
CA ALA A 25 -2.09 2.41 9.63
C ALA A 25 -1.59 2.66 8.19
N PRO A 26 -1.39 3.92 7.78
CA PRO A 26 -0.87 4.23 6.46
C PRO A 26 0.55 3.69 6.30
N VAL A 27 0.86 3.14 5.12
CA VAL A 27 2.22 2.72 4.76
C VAL A 27 3.08 3.97 4.60
N LYS A 28 4.03 4.18 5.52
CA LYS A 28 4.99 5.29 5.44
C LYS A 28 6.02 5.00 4.35
N LEU A 29 6.04 5.84 3.32
CA LEU A 29 7.03 5.82 2.24
C LEU A 29 8.18 6.78 2.57
N PRO A 30 9.41 6.50 2.09
CA PRO A 30 10.51 7.45 2.18
C PRO A 30 10.20 8.71 1.37
N ALA A 31 10.89 9.81 1.64
CA ALA A 31 10.79 11.01 0.80
C ALA A 31 11.17 10.66 -0.66
N PRO A 32 10.49 11.27 -1.66
CA PRO A 32 10.84 11.05 -3.05
C PRO A 32 12.21 11.65 -3.36
N ASP A 33 12.98 10.99 -4.22
CA ASP A 33 14.21 11.55 -4.77
C ASP A 33 13.87 12.51 -5.92
N MET A 34 14.15 13.80 -5.70
CA MET A 34 13.91 14.89 -6.65
C MET A 34 15.19 15.39 -7.34
N LYS A 35 16.36 14.79 -7.05
CA LYS A 35 17.66 15.27 -7.56
C LYS A 35 18.15 14.48 -8.77
N GLY A 36 17.73 13.21 -8.91
CA GLY A 36 18.08 12.34 -10.02
C GLY A 36 17.08 12.35 -11.19
N GLY A 37 17.28 11.46 -12.16
CA GLY A 37 16.33 11.17 -13.24
C GLY A 37 16.92 11.24 -14.64
N LYS A 38 16.22 10.64 -15.61
CA LYS A 38 16.52 10.80 -17.04
C LYS A 38 16.02 12.17 -17.52
N PRO A 39 16.75 12.86 -18.43
CA PRO A 39 16.24 14.07 -19.10
C PRO A 39 14.87 13.84 -19.73
N LEU A 40 14.00 14.86 -19.67
CA LEU A 40 12.61 14.80 -20.16
C LEU A 40 12.52 14.24 -21.59
N MET A 41 13.35 14.74 -22.50
CA MET A 41 13.28 14.32 -23.90
C MET A 41 13.68 12.86 -24.12
N GLN A 42 14.58 12.31 -23.28
CA GLN A 42 14.91 10.88 -23.31
C GLN A 42 13.74 10.04 -22.81
N CYS A 43 13.06 10.47 -21.73
CA CYS A 43 11.86 9.79 -21.22
C CYS A 43 10.73 9.75 -22.25
N LEU A 44 10.52 10.84 -22.99
CA LEU A 44 9.50 10.91 -24.04
C LEU A 44 9.83 10.01 -25.22
N ASN A 45 11.10 9.95 -25.63
CA ASN A 45 11.56 9.06 -26.68
C ASN A 45 11.44 7.57 -26.30
N ASP A 46 11.76 7.23 -25.04
CA ASP A 46 11.72 5.86 -24.53
C ASP A 46 10.28 5.38 -24.17
N ARG A 47 9.29 6.28 -24.15
CA ARG A 47 7.93 5.99 -23.67
C ARG A 47 7.23 4.97 -24.56
N LYS A 48 6.90 3.82 -23.96
CA LYS A 48 6.13 2.74 -24.58
C LYS A 48 5.18 2.09 -23.57
N SER A 49 4.26 1.27 -24.06
CA SER A 49 3.41 0.41 -23.23
C SER A 49 3.99 -1.00 -23.21
N ASP A 50 4.36 -1.50 -22.03
CA ASP A 50 4.71 -2.90 -21.82
C ASP A 50 3.53 -3.66 -21.19
N ARG A 51 3.37 -4.94 -21.53
CA ARG A 51 2.29 -5.81 -21.01
C ARG A 51 2.82 -7.11 -20.37
N SER A 52 4.13 -7.19 -20.16
CA SER A 52 4.81 -8.30 -19.49
C SER A 52 5.58 -7.75 -18.30
N PHE A 53 5.38 -8.33 -17.11
CA PHE A 53 5.90 -7.80 -15.85
C PHE A 53 6.61 -8.89 -15.06
N SER A 54 7.66 -8.50 -14.33
CA SER A 54 8.32 -9.39 -13.36
C SER A 54 7.46 -9.60 -12.11
N THR A 55 7.60 -10.76 -11.45
CA THR A 55 7.00 -11.02 -10.13
C THR A 55 7.76 -10.35 -8.97
N ARG A 56 8.90 -9.72 -9.24
CA ARG A 56 9.71 -9.01 -8.25
C ARG A 56 8.93 -7.80 -7.71
N LYS A 57 8.89 -7.69 -6.37
CA LYS A 57 8.35 -6.50 -5.70
C LYS A 57 9.15 -5.24 -6.07
N LEU A 58 8.47 -4.11 -6.24
CA LEU A 58 9.13 -2.82 -6.43
C LEU A 58 9.92 -2.43 -5.17
N PRO A 59 11.16 -1.92 -5.30
CA PRO A 59 11.85 -1.29 -4.18
C PRO A 59 11.01 -0.14 -3.62
N VAL A 60 10.97 0.01 -2.29
CA VAL A 60 10.11 1.00 -1.63
C VAL A 60 10.41 2.43 -2.08
N GLN A 61 11.68 2.76 -2.34
CA GLN A 61 12.05 4.07 -2.90
C GLN A 61 11.48 4.31 -4.31
N ILE A 62 11.48 3.29 -5.17
CA ILE A 62 10.92 3.38 -6.52
C ILE A 62 9.41 3.60 -6.45
N LEU A 63 8.72 2.91 -5.54
CA LEU A 63 7.30 3.11 -5.30
C LEU A 63 7.00 4.53 -4.82
N SER A 64 7.80 5.07 -3.88
CA SER A 64 7.65 6.45 -3.41
C SER A 64 7.82 7.46 -4.54
N ASN A 65 8.91 7.34 -5.30
CA ASN A 65 9.21 8.23 -6.42
C ASN A 65 8.11 8.18 -7.49
N LEU A 66 7.60 6.98 -7.82
CA LEU A 66 6.54 6.78 -8.81
C LEU A 66 5.23 7.47 -8.40
N LEU A 67 4.80 7.27 -7.15
CA LEU A 67 3.56 7.85 -6.64
C LEU A 67 3.67 9.38 -6.56
N TRP A 68 4.82 9.91 -6.13
CA TRP A 68 5.06 11.34 -6.14
C TRP A 68 5.12 11.91 -7.57
N ALA A 69 5.75 11.23 -8.53
CA ALA A 69 5.76 11.68 -9.92
C ALA A 69 4.36 11.69 -10.55
N ALA A 70 3.47 10.78 -10.14
CA ALA A 70 2.11 10.69 -10.65
C ALA A 70 1.14 11.71 -10.04
N CYS A 71 1.22 11.95 -8.72
CA CYS A 71 0.26 12.78 -7.99
C CYS A 71 0.84 13.42 -6.70
N GLY A 72 2.14 13.69 -6.67
CA GLY A 72 2.81 14.31 -5.54
C GLY A 72 2.55 15.82 -5.45
N ILE A 73 2.52 16.34 -4.22
CA ILE A 73 2.49 17.79 -3.96
C ILE A 73 3.89 18.35 -4.23
N ASN A 74 3.99 19.39 -5.06
CA ASN A 74 5.26 19.93 -5.54
C ASN A 74 5.40 21.47 -5.46
N ARG A 75 4.56 22.16 -4.66
CA ARG A 75 4.64 23.59 -4.31
C ARG A 75 3.95 23.86 -2.98
#